data_AF-A0AAD8LIA1-F1
#
_entry.id   AF-A0AAD8LIA1-F1
#
_cell.length_a   1.000
_cell.length_b   1.000
_cell.length_c   1.000
_cell.angle_alpha   90.00
_cell.angle_beta   90.00
_cell.angle_gamma   90.00
#
_symmetry.space_group_name_H-M   'P 1'
#
loop_
_entity.id
_entity.type
_entity.pdbx_description
1 polymer ?
#
loop_
_entity_poly.entity_id
_entity_poly.type
_entity_poly.pdbx_seq_one_letter_code
_entity_poly.pdbx_strand_id
1 'polypeptide(L)'
;MAGRSEKKRSEREKSLGLYYSVSAALCLISWVFKHVLLSESGVSTSTKRLVWRGTLIVLPYVYSLWSIHESLRLGIPFSLSNDIFFLNTFVCVLSLFYDWAYYLLLIVPLYGVFKVAKLVYDWALTPEPEVEYNSKREEKIKRKFKTIRA
;
A
#
# COMPACT_ATOMS: atom_id res chain seq x y z
N MET A 1 -27.32 17.74 -8.18
CA MET A 1 -26.20 18.04 -7.26
C MET A 1 -25.07 16.99 -7.28
N ALA A 2 -25.34 15.71 -7.60
CA ALA A 2 -24.32 14.66 -7.72
C ALA A 2 -23.19 14.95 -8.74
N GLY A 3 -23.52 15.48 -9.93
CA GLY A 3 -22.53 15.72 -10.99
C GLY A 3 -21.45 16.77 -10.67
N ARG A 4 -21.67 17.70 -9.72
CA ARG A 4 -20.60 18.65 -9.29
C ARG A 4 -19.57 17.97 -8.39
N SER A 5 -19.97 16.97 -7.62
CA SER A 5 -19.07 16.20 -6.75
C SER A 5 -18.16 15.29 -7.58
N GLU A 6 -18.74 14.59 -8.56
CA GLU A 6 -18.00 13.73 -9.49
C GLU A 6 -17.03 14.52 -10.36
N LYS A 7 -17.42 15.70 -10.83
CA LYS A 7 -16.53 16.58 -11.61
C LYS A 7 -15.33 17.05 -10.79
N LYS A 8 -15.55 17.50 -9.54
CA LYS A 8 -14.47 17.88 -8.62
C LYS A 8 -13.55 16.69 -8.30
N ARG A 9 -14.11 15.49 -8.16
CA ARG A 9 -13.34 14.27 -7.92
C ARG A 9 -12.47 13.89 -9.11
N SER A 10 -13.01 13.94 -10.33
CA SER A 10 -12.23 13.68 -11.55
C SER A 10 -11.11 14.69 -11.76
N GLU A 11 -11.36 15.98 -11.50
CA GLU A 11 -10.32 17.02 -11.56
C GLU A 11 -9.22 16.80 -10.52
N ARG A 12 -9.60 16.37 -9.31
CA ARG A 12 -8.65 16.04 -8.23
C ARG A 12 -7.84 14.78 -8.53
N GLU A 13 -8.46 13.76 -9.10
CA GLU A 13 -7.79 12.54 -9.56
C GLU A 13 -6.75 12.86 -10.63
N LYS A 14 -7.11 13.67 -11.64
CA LYS A 14 -6.18 14.08 -12.70
C LYS A 14 -5.00 14.89 -12.16
N SER A 15 -5.26 15.91 -11.35
CA SER A 15 -4.22 16.79 -10.84
C SER A 15 -3.30 16.10 -9.82
N LEU A 16 -3.85 15.44 -8.80
CA LEU A 16 -3.05 14.74 -7.79
C LEU A 16 -2.35 13.51 -8.38
N GLY A 17 -3.04 12.71 -9.19
CA GLY A 17 -2.45 11.54 -9.84
C GLY A 17 -1.26 11.93 -10.73
N LEU A 18 -1.39 13.02 -11.50
CA LEU A 18 -0.28 13.57 -12.27
C LEU A 18 0.88 14.03 -11.38
N TYR A 19 0.60 14.70 -10.26
CA TYR A 19 1.66 15.14 -9.34
C TYR A 19 2.46 13.97 -8.75
N TYR A 20 1.78 12.93 -8.26
CA TYR A 20 2.43 11.75 -7.69
C TYR A 20 3.22 10.96 -8.76
N SER A 21 2.66 10.81 -9.97
CA SER A 21 3.35 10.11 -11.06
C SER A 21 4.57 10.88 -11.56
N VAL A 22 4.49 12.19 -11.74
CA VAL A 22 5.62 13.03 -12.18
C VAL A 22 6.74 13.04 -11.13
N SER A 23 6.41 13.20 -9.85
CA SER A 23 7.41 13.18 -8.78
C SER A 23 8.12 11.83 -8.68
N ALA A 24 7.38 10.72 -8.78
CA ALA A 24 7.98 9.39 -8.85
C ALA A 24 8.88 9.21 -10.07
N ALA A 25 8.43 9.66 -11.25
CA ALA A 25 9.20 9.58 -12.48
C ALA A 25 10.51 10.36 -12.38
N LEU A 26 10.49 11.59 -11.85
CA LEU A 26 11.69 12.40 -11.65
C LEU A 26 12.70 11.72 -10.70
N CYS A 27 12.21 11.12 -9.62
CA CYS A 27 13.07 10.41 -8.66
C CYS A 27 13.70 9.16 -9.29
N LEU A 28 12.91 8.36 -10.00
CA LEU A 28 13.37 7.15 -10.67
C LEU A 28 14.36 7.46 -11.80
N ILE A 29 14.08 8.48 -12.63
CA ILE A 29 14.98 8.90 -13.71
C ILE A 29 16.32 9.35 -13.13
N SER A 30 16.31 10.17 -12.08
CA SER A 30 17.53 10.63 -11.40
C SER A 30 18.33 9.46 -10.82
N TRP A 31 17.64 8.48 -10.24
CA TRP A 31 18.25 7.27 -9.71
C TRP A 31 18.89 6.40 -10.79
N VAL A 32 18.16 6.14 -11.88
CA VAL A 32 18.67 5.40 -13.04
C VAL A 32 19.87 6.12 -13.65
N PHE A 33 19.79 7.43 -13.81
CA PHE A 33 20.88 8.23 -14.37
C PHE A 33 22.16 8.07 -13.54
N LYS A 34 22.07 8.21 -12.21
CA LYS A 34 23.22 8.03 -11.32
C LYS A 34 23.77 6.60 -11.36
N HIS A 35 22.92 5.59 -11.24
CA HIS A 35 23.38 4.22 -11.01
C HIS A 35 23.68 3.44 -12.30
N VAL A 36 23.14 3.86 -13.44
CA VAL A 36 23.33 3.19 -14.75
C VAL A 36 24.31 3.96 -15.63
N LEU A 37 24.20 5.28 -15.73
CA LEU A 37 25.00 6.08 -16.67
C LEU A 37 26.35 6.55 -16.10
N LEU A 38 26.42 6.83 -14.80
CA LEU A 38 27.65 7.27 -14.11
C LEU A 38 28.46 6.11 -13.50
N SER A 39 28.10 4.86 -13.78
CA SER A 39 28.83 3.70 -13.24
C SER A 39 30.15 3.50 -13.99
N GLU A 40 31.27 3.85 -13.33
CA GLU A 40 32.63 3.78 -13.90
C GLU A 40 33.12 2.35 -14.19
N SER A 41 32.53 1.33 -13.56
CA SER A 41 32.88 -0.07 -13.81
C SER A 41 31.88 -0.70 -14.78
N GLY A 42 32.35 -1.04 -15.98
CA GLY A 42 31.55 -1.66 -17.04
C GLY A 42 30.53 -2.70 -16.55
N VAL A 43 29.36 -2.65 -17.19
CA VAL A 43 28.05 -3.27 -16.87
C VAL A 43 28.06 -4.76 -16.44
N SER A 44 29.17 -5.48 -16.53
CA SER A 44 29.21 -6.95 -16.47
C SER A 44 29.04 -7.58 -15.06
N THR A 45 29.63 -7.03 -13.99
CA THR A 45 29.75 -7.77 -12.71
C THR A 45 28.67 -7.44 -11.66
N SER A 46 27.89 -6.37 -11.85
CA SER A 46 26.93 -5.87 -10.83
C SER A 46 25.46 -5.81 -11.29
N THR A 47 25.11 -6.36 -12.45
CA THR A 47 23.72 -6.36 -12.96
C THR A 47 22.71 -6.93 -11.95
N LYS A 48 23.02 -8.06 -11.32
CA LYS A 48 22.14 -8.67 -10.30
C LYS A 48 21.90 -7.75 -9.10
N ARG A 49 22.95 -7.06 -8.63
CA ARG A 49 22.86 -6.12 -7.50
C ARG A 49 22.06 -4.87 -7.89
N LEU A 50 22.27 -4.37 -9.10
CA LEU A 50 21.55 -3.22 -9.64
C LEU A 50 20.07 -3.53 -9.86
N VAL A 51 19.75 -4.70 -10.41
CA VAL A 51 18.38 -5.20 -10.56
C VAL A 51 17.73 -5.34 -9.19
N TRP A 52 18.40 -5.97 -8.21
CA TRP A 52 17.86 -6.08 -6.84
C TRP A 52 17.54 -4.73 -6.21
N ARG A 53 18.47 -3.76 -6.31
CA ARG A 53 18.26 -2.39 -5.81
C ARG A 53 17.11 -1.69 -6.54
N GLY A 54 17.07 -1.82 -7.86
CA GLY A 54 16.00 -1.27 -8.69
C GLY A 54 14.64 -1.86 -8.32
N THR A 55 14.55 -3.18 -8.13
CA THR A 55 13.33 -3.87 -7.69
C THR A 55 12.87 -3.35 -6.33
N LEU A 56 13.77 -3.18 -5.36
CA LEU A 56 13.43 -2.65 -4.03
C LEU A 56 12.86 -1.23 -4.07
N ILE A 57 13.28 -0.39 -5.03
CA ILE A 57 12.80 1.00 -5.15
C ILE A 57 11.54 1.08 -6.02
N VAL A 58 11.50 0.32 -7.12
CA VAL A 58 10.39 0.36 -8.10
C VAL A 58 9.14 -0.31 -7.56
N LEU A 59 9.25 -1.46 -6.86
CA LEU A 59 8.06 -2.16 -6.35
C LEU A 59 7.21 -1.30 -5.39
N PRO A 60 7.78 -0.62 -4.38
CA PRO A 60 7.00 0.25 -3.51
C PRO A 60 6.42 1.46 -4.23
N TYR A 61 7.10 1.99 -5.25
CA TYR A 61 6.55 3.07 -6.09
C TYR A 61 5.34 2.60 -6.89
N VAL A 62 5.44 1.45 -7.56
CA VAL A 62 4.33 0.89 -8.33
C VAL A 62 3.13 0.59 -7.41
N TYR A 63 3.38 -0.02 -6.25
CA TYR A 63 2.33 -0.33 -5.28
C TYR A 63 1.66 0.95 -4.74
N SER A 64 2.44 1.94 -4.31
CA SER A 64 1.92 3.19 -3.76
C SER A 64 1.14 3.98 -4.81
N LEU A 65 1.65 4.12 -6.03
CA LEU A 65 0.95 4.80 -7.12
C LEU A 65 -0.35 4.10 -7.52
N TRP A 66 -0.32 2.76 -7.65
CA TRP A 66 -1.52 1.98 -7.95
C TRP A 66 -2.58 2.16 -6.86
N SER A 67 -2.18 2.04 -5.59
CA SER A 67 -3.09 2.23 -4.46
C SER A 67 -3.63 3.66 -4.35
N ILE A 68 -2.81 4.68 -4.63
CA ILE A 68 -3.24 6.09 -4.65
C ILE A 68 -4.26 6.32 -5.77
N HIS A 69 -4.01 5.80 -6.98
CA HIS A 69 -4.94 5.93 -8.09
C HIS A 69 -6.28 5.25 -7.80
N GLU A 70 -6.26 4.02 -7.27
CA GLU A 70 -7.51 3.33 -6.91
C GLU A 70 -8.24 4.05 -5.78
N SER A 71 -7.52 4.56 -4.78
CA SER A 71 -8.13 5.32 -3.68
C SER A 71 -8.71 6.66 -4.13
N LEU A 72 -8.06 7.37 -5.05
CA LEU A 72 -8.60 8.59 -5.67
C LEU A 72 -9.84 8.27 -6.51
N ARG A 73 -9.79 7.17 -7.27
CA ARG A 73 -10.91 6.68 -8.07
C ARG A 73 -12.09 6.28 -7.21
N LEU A 74 -11.89 5.71 -6.01
CA LEU A 74 -12.92 5.31 -5.04
C LEU A 74 -13.29 6.42 -4.03
N GLY A 75 -12.52 7.51 -3.95
CA GLY A 75 -12.76 8.62 -3.04
C GLY A 75 -12.47 8.28 -1.57
N ILE A 76 -11.61 7.29 -1.34
CA ILE A 76 -11.25 6.77 -0.02
C ILE A 76 -9.94 7.45 0.43
N PRO A 77 -9.77 7.76 1.73
CA PRO A 77 -8.49 8.26 2.24
C PRO A 77 -7.36 7.23 2.08
N PHE A 78 -6.17 7.68 1.65
CA PHE A 78 -5.03 6.82 1.30
C PHE A 78 -3.78 7.08 2.15
N SER A 79 -3.93 7.32 3.46
CA SER A 79 -2.82 7.68 4.37
C SER A 79 -1.63 6.72 4.26
N LEU A 80 -1.88 5.41 4.30
CA LEU A 80 -0.81 4.40 4.30
C LEU A 80 -0.02 4.41 2.98
N SER A 81 -0.70 4.52 1.84
CA SER A 81 -0.06 4.54 0.52
C SER A 81 0.73 5.83 0.30
N ASN A 82 0.27 6.94 0.87
CA ASN A 82 0.98 8.20 0.90
C ASN A 82 2.25 8.12 1.77
N ASP A 83 2.18 7.50 2.95
CA ASP A 83 3.33 7.32 3.83
C ASP A 83 4.42 6.46 3.16
N ILE A 84 4.02 5.37 2.48
CA ILE A 84 4.93 4.53 1.69
C ILE A 84 5.56 5.35 0.56
N PHE A 85 4.77 6.19 -0.13
CA PHE A 85 5.28 7.03 -1.22
C PHE A 85 6.33 8.03 -0.73
N PHE A 86 6.07 8.71 0.40
CA PHE A 86 7.01 9.65 0.98
C PHE A 86 8.28 8.96 1.49
N LEU A 87 8.14 7.83 2.19
CA LEU A 87 9.28 7.05 2.64
C LEU A 87 10.14 6.61 1.46
N ASN A 88 9.51 6.12 0.38
CA ASN A 88 10.24 5.68 -0.81
C ASN A 88 10.92 6.84 -1.52
N THR A 89 10.27 8.00 -1.59
CA THR A 89 10.86 9.22 -2.16
C THR A 89 12.05 9.70 -1.35
N PHE A 90 11.93 9.69 -0.03
CA PHE A 90 13.03 10.02 0.86
C PHE A 90 14.21 9.05 0.66
N VAL A 91 13.96 7.74 0.64
CA VAL A 91 15.01 6.74 0.42
C VAL A 91 15.62 6.86 -0.98
N CYS A 92 14.81 7.14 -2.00
CA CYS A 92 15.29 7.32 -3.38
C CYS A 92 16.26 8.50 -3.45
N VAL A 93 15.90 9.65 -2.89
CA VAL A 93 16.78 10.83 -2.81
C VAL A 93 18.03 10.52 -2.00
N LEU A 94 17.88 9.88 -0.83
CA LEU A 94 19.01 9.55 0.04
C LEU A 94 19.97 8.55 -0.62
N SER A 95 19.45 7.64 -1.45
CA SER A 95 20.26 6.71 -2.25
C SER A 95 21.09 7.38 -3.36
N LEU A 96 20.69 8.60 -3.78
CA LEU A 96 21.53 9.43 -4.65
C LEU A 96 22.80 9.92 -3.95
N PHE A 97 22.89 9.86 -2.63
CA PHE A 97 24.09 10.26 -1.89
C PHE A 97 24.77 9.05 -1.24
N TYR A 98 23.99 8.15 -0.65
CA TYR A 98 24.49 7.04 0.15
C TYR A 98 24.03 5.69 -0.40
N ASP A 99 24.98 4.82 -0.72
CA ASP A 99 24.66 3.49 -1.23
C ASP A 99 23.84 2.65 -0.24
N TRP A 100 24.01 2.77 1.08
CA TRP A 100 23.28 1.92 2.03
C TRP A 100 21.79 2.30 2.19
N ALA A 101 21.36 3.44 1.66
CA ALA A 101 20.02 3.98 1.92
C ALA A 101 18.88 3.04 1.50
N TYR A 102 19.06 2.25 0.43
CA TYR A 102 18.03 1.31 -0.03
C TYR A 102 17.68 0.23 1.00
N TYR A 103 18.55 -0.06 1.97
CA TYR A 103 18.24 -1.02 3.03
C TYR A 103 17.12 -0.53 3.96
N LEU A 104 16.88 0.78 4.05
CA LEU A 104 15.76 1.32 4.83
C LEU A 104 14.41 0.85 4.29
N LEU A 105 14.32 0.53 3.00
CA LEU A 105 13.09 -0.01 2.41
C LEU A 105 12.77 -1.43 2.86
N LEU A 106 13.73 -2.17 3.43
CA LEU A 106 13.48 -3.49 4.01
C LEU A 106 12.64 -3.43 5.29
N ILE A 107 12.54 -2.28 5.95
CA ILE A 107 11.67 -2.10 7.12
C ILE A 107 10.21 -2.33 6.75
N VAL A 108 9.79 -1.97 5.53
CA VAL A 108 8.40 -2.10 5.07
C VAL A 108 7.95 -3.57 4.99
N PRO A 109 8.63 -4.47 4.25
CA PRO A 109 8.26 -5.89 4.24
C PRO A 109 8.44 -6.54 5.62
N LEU A 110 9.45 -6.13 6.41
CA LEU A 110 9.63 -6.64 7.77
C LEU A 110 8.44 -6.32 8.68
N TYR A 111 7.93 -5.09 8.62
CA TYR A 111 6.73 -4.68 9.33
C TYR A 111 5.48 -5.42 8.84
N GLY A 112 5.39 -5.69 7.53
CA GLY A 112 4.35 -6.52 6.95
C GLY A 112 4.34 -7.94 7.54
N VAL A 113 5.51 -8.59 7.60
CA VAL A 113 5.68 -9.91 8.22
C VAL A 113 5.27 -9.89 9.69
N PHE A 114 5.67 -8.86 10.44
CA PHE A 114 5.26 -8.70 11.83
C PHE A 114 3.73 -8.62 11.99
N LYS A 115 3.04 -7.84 11.14
CA LYS A 115 1.59 -7.75 11.17
C LYS A 115 0.91 -9.07 10.82
N VAL A 116 1.40 -9.80 9.84
CA VAL A 116 0.88 -11.12 9.48
C VAL A 116 1.09 -12.12 10.61
N ALA A 117 2.29 -12.14 11.20
CA ALA A 117 2.58 -12.98 12.36
C ALA A 117 1.66 -12.66 13.54
N LYS A 118 1.40 -11.37 13.79
CA LYS A 118 0.43 -10.94 14.81
C LYS A 118 -0.98 -11.41 14.50
N LEU A 119 -1.44 -11.31 13.25
CA LEU A 119 -2.77 -11.80 12.85
C LEU A 119 -2.88 -13.32 13.01
N VAL A 120 -1.84 -14.07 12.67
CA VAL A 120 -1.82 -15.53 12.85
C VAL A 120 -1.81 -15.88 14.34
N TYR A 121 -1.06 -15.15 15.14
CA TYR A 121 -1.02 -15.30 16.60
C TYR A 121 -2.38 -15.00 17.23
N ASP A 122 -2.99 -13.87 16.88
CA ASP A 122 -4.30 -13.46 17.35
C ASP A 122 -5.36 -14.47 16.90
N TRP A 123 -5.31 -14.98 15.66
CA TRP A 123 -6.20 -16.01 15.15
C TRP A 123 -6.06 -17.34 15.90
N ALA A 124 -4.83 -17.78 16.16
CA ALA A 124 -4.56 -19.02 16.90
C ALA A 124 -4.99 -18.94 18.38
N LEU A 125 -4.98 -17.74 18.95
CA LEU A 125 -5.35 -17.47 20.35
C LEU A 125 -6.75 -16.89 20.50
N THR A 126 -7.51 -16.73 19.42
CA THR A 126 -8.90 -16.30 19.53
C THR A 126 -9.64 -17.46 20.20
N PRO A 127 -10.11 -17.32 21.46
CA PRO A 127 -10.95 -18.36 22.03
C PRO A 127 -12.15 -18.55 21.11
N GLU A 128 -12.60 -19.79 20.94
CA GLU A 128 -13.84 -20.07 20.20
C GLU A 128 -14.89 -19.11 20.74
N PRO A 129 -15.60 -18.37 19.87
CA PRO A 129 -16.65 -17.48 20.34
C PRO A 129 -17.58 -18.36 21.17
N GLU A 130 -17.74 -18.04 22.45
CA GLU A 130 -18.77 -18.65 23.27
C GLU A 130 -20.05 -18.49 22.46
N VAL A 131 -20.51 -19.60 21.87
CA VAL A 131 -21.78 -19.63 21.21
C VAL A 131 -22.75 -19.49 22.36
N GLU A 132 -23.02 -18.26 22.79
CA GLU A 132 -24.20 -17.95 23.57
C GLU A 132 -25.34 -18.49 22.73
N TYR A 133 -25.79 -19.69 23.10
CA TYR A 133 -26.94 -20.35 22.55
C TYR A 133 -28.08 -19.40 22.86
N ASN A 134 -28.36 -18.52 21.91
CA ASN A 134 -29.14 -17.31 22.14
C ASN A 134 -30.62 -17.74 22.21
N SER A 135 -31.01 -18.32 23.34
CA SER A 135 -32.34 -18.83 23.64
C SER A 135 -33.42 -17.78 23.37
N LYS A 136 -33.07 -16.51 23.55
CA LYS A 136 -33.91 -15.34 23.23
C LYS A 136 -34.20 -15.18 21.74
N ARG A 137 -33.30 -15.60 20.83
CA ARG A 137 -33.52 -15.55 19.38
C ARG A 137 -34.43 -16.69 18.93
N GLU A 138 -34.28 -17.90 19.48
CA GLU A 138 -35.19 -19.03 19.21
C GLU A 138 -36.60 -18.79 19.76
N GLU A 139 -36.74 -18.20 20.95
CA GLU A 139 -38.06 -17.83 21.49
C GLU A 139 -38.77 -16.77 20.63
N LYS A 140 -38.04 -15.77 20.13
CA LYS A 140 -38.62 -14.76 19.22
C LYS A 140 -39.07 -15.37 17.90
N ILE A 141 -38.34 -16.35 17.37
CA ILE A 141 -38.71 -17.07 16.15
C ILE A 141 -39.96 -17.94 16.40
N LYS A 142 -40.00 -18.71 17.51
CA LYS A 142 -41.19 -19.50 17.90
C LYS A 142 -42.44 -18.64 18.11
N ARG A 143 -42.32 -17.44 18.71
CA ARG A 143 -43.44 -16.51 18.87
C ARG A 143 -43.96 -15.98 17.54
N LYS A 144 -43.08 -15.65 16.58
CA LYS A 144 -43.49 -15.19 15.24
C LYS A 144 -44.24 -16.25 14.44
N PHE A 145 -43.86 -17.52 14.54
CA PHE A 145 -44.57 -18.59 13.84
C PHE A 145 -45.92 -18.95 14.48
N LYS A 146 -46.09 -18.68 15.79
CA LYS A 146 -47.37 -18.91 16.48
C LYS A 146 -48.44 -17.88 16.13
N THR A 147 -48.06 -16.64 15.81
CA THR A 147 -49.00 -15.57 15.42
C THR A 147 -49.49 -15.63 13.97
N ILE A 148 -48.83 -16.38 13.09
CA ILE A 148 -49.22 -16.50 11.67
C ILE A 148 -50.25 -17.63 11.45
N ARG A 149 -50.48 -18.48 12.46
CA ARG A 149 -51.37 -19.66 12.38
C ARG A 149 -52.70 -19.49 13.13
N ALA A 150 -53.03 -18.27 13.57
CA ALA A 150 -54.29 -17.93 14.25
C ALA A 150 -55.21 -17.15 13.31
#